data_AF-A0A0P7YB57-F1
#
_entry.id   AF-A0A0P7YB57-F1
#
_cell.length_a   1.000
_cell.length_b   1.000
_cell.length_c   1.000
_cell.angle_alpha   90.00
_cell.angle_beta   90.00
_cell.angle_gamma   90.00
#
_symmetry.space_group_name_H-M   'P 1'
#
loop_
_entity.id
_entity.type
_entity.pdbx_description
1 polymer ?
#
loop_
_entity_poly.entity_id
_entity_poly.type
_entity_poly.pdbx_seq_one_letter_code
_entity_poly.pdbx_strand_id
1 'polypeptide(L)'
;MDLYIIRRHGVWANEAELEKTTQASLHVGEQMKDRLRWIRSYVVTEEDGRMGSLCVYEASDPDAIREHGRRIGAPSDDFQVVRGTALKRDDPQPVTRV
;
A
#
# COMPACT_ATOMS: atom_id res chain seq x y z
N MET A 1 -8.56 -12.87 7.78
CA MET A 1 -7.97 -11.99 6.76
C MET A 1 -6.59 -12.52 6.46
N ASP A 2 -6.20 -12.53 5.20
CA ASP A 2 -4.84 -12.90 4.79
C ASP A 2 -3.99 -11.65 4.63
N LEU A 3 -2.67 -11.80 4.75
CA LEU A 3 -1.72 -10.74 4.51
C LEU A 3 -1.33 -10.72 3.04
N TYR A 4 -1.27 -9.53 2.44
CA TYR A 4 -0.96 -9.31 1.04
C TYR A 4 0.16 -8.29 0.90
N ILE A 5 1.03 -8.53 -0.07
CA ILE A 5 1.98 -7.53 -0.57
C ILE A 5 1.43 -7.01 -1.89
N ILE A 6 1.19 -5.70 -1.95
CA ILE A 6 0.64 -4.99 -3.11
C ILE A 6 1.76 -4.13 -3.69
N ARG A 7 1.89 -4.17 -5.01
CA ARG A 7 2.82 -3.33 -5.77
C ARG A 7 2.07 -2.34 -6.64
N ARG A 8 2.50 -1.09 -6.54
CA ARG A 8 2.03 0.03 -7.35
C ARG A 8 3.24 0.65 -8.03
N HIS A 9 3.26 0.64 -9.35
CA HIS A 9 4.40 1.09 -10.14
C HIS A 9 4.13 2.49 -10.66
N GLY A 10 5.02 3.44 -10.34
CA GLY A 10 5.03 4.79 -10.93
C GLY A 10 3.70 5.55 -10.84
N VAL A 11 2.94 5.42 -9.75
CA VAL A 11 1.61 6.05 -9.62
C VAL A 11 1.74 7.56 -9.51
N TRP A 12 2.74 8.06 -8.78
CA TRP A 12 2.84 9.48 -8.44
C TRP A 12 4.02 10.15 -9.11
N ALA A 13 3.80 11.34 -9.66
CA ALA A 13 4.85 12.16 -10.26
C ALA A 13 5.62 13.00 -9.22
N ASN A 14 5.04 13.21 -8.04
CA ASN A 14 5.59 14.07 -6.99
C ASN A 14 4.98 13.74 -5.60
N GLU A 15 5.54 14.34 -4.55
CA GLU A 15 5.10 14.15 -3.17
C GLU A 15 3.66 14.59 -2.91
N ALA A 16 3.16 15.62 -3.61
CA ALA A 16 1.79 16.12 -3.40
C ALA A 16 0.72 15.14 -3.90
N GLU A 17 0.99 14.45 -5.01
CA GLU A 17 0.12 13.37 -5.50
C GLU A 17 0.13 12.17 -4.54
N LEU A 18 1.31 11.81 -4.04
CA LEU A 18 1.46 10.76 -3.03
C LEU A 18 0.67 11.09 -1.76
N GLU A 19 0.84 12.29 -1.21
CA GLU A 19 0.14 12.76 -0.01
C GLU A 19 -1.38 12.70 -0.18
N LYS A 20 -1.88 13.16 -1.34
CA LYS A 20 -3.31 13.09 -1.67
C LYS A 20 -3.83 11.65 -1.65
N THR A 21 -3.10 10.70 -2.23
CA THR A 21 -3.46 9.28 -2.20
C THR A 21 -3.37 8.71 -0.78
N THR A 22 -2.37 9.09 0.01
CA THR A 22 -2.23 8.66 1.41
C THR A 22 -3.42 9.10 2.24
N GLN A 23 -3.83 10.37 2.15
CA GLN A 23 -5.01 10.88 2.87
C GLN A 23 -6.30 10.15 2.44
N ALA A 24 -6.47 9.89 1.14
CA ALA A 24 -7.57 9.09 0.65
C ALA A 24 -7.52 7.65 1.21
N SER A 25 -6.34 7.04 1.30
CA SER A 25 -6.15 5.71 1.86
C SER A 25 -6.47 5.63 3.34
N LEU A 26 -6.14 6.66 4.13
CA LEU A 26 -6.51 6.70 5.55
C LEU A 26 -8.02 6.75 5.72
N HIS A 27 -8.70 7.63 4.96
CA HIS A 27 -10.15 7.78 5.01
C HIS A 27 -10.88 6.51 4.54
N VAL A 28 -10.50 5.97 3.39
CA VAL A 28 -11.13 4.77 2.81
C VAL A 28 -10.79 3.53 3.64
N GLY A 29 -9.57 3.44 4.18
CA GLY A 29 -9.14 2.38 5.08
C GLY A 29 -10.04 2.27 6.30
N GLU A 30 -10.39 3.39 6.93
CA GLU A 30 -11.33 3.39 8.06
C GLU A 30 -12.73 2.90 7.67
N GLN A 31 -13.20 3.25 6.46
CA GLN A 31 -14.49 2.77 5.92
C GLN A 31 -14.49 1.27 5.58
N MET A 32 -13.31 0.65 5.45
CA MET A 32 -13.15 -0.76 5.07
C MET A 32 -12.52 -1.61 6.17
N LYS A 33 -12.31 -1.06 7.37
CA LYS A 33 -11.51 -1.67 8.45
C LYS A 33 -11.89 -3.10 8.84
N ASP A 34 -13.15 -3.47 8.68
CA ASP A 34 -13.65 -4.80 9.02
C ASP A 34 -13.20 -5.88 8.02
N ARG A 35 -12.71 -5.47 6.84
CA ARG A 35 -12.29 -6.39 5.76
C ARG A 35 -11.00 -6.00 5.05
N LEU A 36 -10.40 -4.85 5.37
CA LEU A 36 -9.11 -4.42 4.84
C LEU A 36 -8.40 -3.52 5.86
N ARG A 37 -7.12 -3.81 6.13
CA ARG A 37 -6.30 -3.03 7.06
C ARG A 37 -4.95 -2.73 6.42
N TRP A 38 -4.58 -1.46 6.43
CA TRP A 38 -3.24 -1.04 6.02
C TRP A 38 -2.25 -1.30 7.17
N ILE A 39 -1.22 -2.11 6.91
CA ILE A 39 -0.20 -2.48 7.92
C ILE A 39 1.05 -1.63 7.77
N ARG A 40 1.59 -1.51 6.55
CA ARG A 40 2.82 -0.76 6.27
C ARG A 40 2.93 -0.42 4.78
N SER A 41 3.67 0.63 4.43
CA SER A 41 4.12 0.82 3.06
C SER A 41 5.53 1.39 2.97
N TYR A 42 6.16 1.12 1.85
CA TYR A 42 7.44 1.67 1.43
C TYR A 42 7.21 2.39 0.12
N VAL A 43 7.44 3.69 0.10
CA VAL A 43 7.48 4.47 -1.13
C VAL A 43 8.85 4.24 -1.77
N VAL A 44 8.85 4.04 -3.08
CA VAL A 44 10.07 3.79 -3.86
C VAL A 44 10.17 4.78 -5.02
N THR A 45 11.39 5.10 -5.41
CA THR A 45 11.67 5.72 -6.70
C THR A 45 11.83 4.61 -7.74
N GLU A 46 10.99 4.63 -8.77
CA GLU A 46 11.06 3.70 -9.89
C GLU A 46 12.13 4.16 -10.90
N GLU A 47 12.48 3.30 -11.85
CA GLU A 47 13.57 3.56 -12.83
C GLU A 47 13.32 4.81 -13.69
N ASP A 48 12.05 5.14 -13.94
CA ASP A 48 11.64 6.32 -14.71
C ASP A 48 11.60 7.61 -13.86
N GLY A 49 11.99 7.54 -12.59
CA GLY A 49 11.97 8.65 -11.64
C GLY A 49 10.62 8.94 -11.01
N ARG A 50 9.54 8.25 -11.41
CA ARG A 50 8.23 8.34 -10.74
C ARG A 50 8.26 7.59 -9.42
N MET A 51 7.30 7.88 -8.56
CA MET A 51 7.16 7.21 -7.27
C MET A 51 6.17 6.04 -7.38
N GLY A 52 6.58 4.89 -6.86
CA GLY A 52 5.73 3.72 -6.65
C GLY A 52 5.71 3.32 -5.19
N SER A 53 5.07 2.19 -4.88
CA SER A 53 5.02 1.67 -3.52
C SER A 53 4.99 0.15 -3.44
N LEU A 54 5.57 -0.37 -2.36
CA LEU A 54 5.29 -1.68 -1.81
C LEU A 54 4.44 -1.53 -0.56
N CYS A 55 3.27 -2.15 -0.55
CA CYS A 55 2.26 -2.00 0.47
C CYS A 55 1.96 -3.35 1.11
N VAL A 56 1.91 -3.40 2.45
CA VAL A 56 1.50 -4.58 3.21
C VAL A 56 0.13 -4.31 3.80
N TYR A 57 -0.84 -5.14 3.43
CA TYR A 57 -2.24 -5.02 3.86
C TYR A 57 -2.75 -6.37 4.34
N GLU A 58 -3.61 -6.37 5.36
CA GLU A 58 -4.51 -7.51 5.58
C GLU A 58 -5.80 -7.27 4.80
N ALA A 59 -6.36 -8.31 4.20
CA ALA A 59 -7.65 -8.23 3.50
C ALA A 59 -8.47 -9.52 3.69
N SER A 60 -9.80 -9.42 3.60
CA SER A 60 -10.70 -10.58 3.59
C SER A 60 -10.48 -11.43 2.34
N ASP A 61 -10.23 -10.78 1.22
CA ASP A 61 -10.13 -11.36 -0.11
C ASP A 61 -9.41 -10.37 -1.08
N PRO A 62 -9.03 -10.85 -2.28
CA PRO A 62 -8.46 -10.02 -3.34
C PRO A 62 -9.32 -8.83 -3.79
N ASP A 63 -10.64 -8.91 -3.67
CA ASP A 63 -11.55 -7.89 -4.19
C ASP A 63 -11.58 -6.66 -3.27
N ALA A 64 -11.45 -6.85 -1.95
CA ALA A 64 -11.25 -5.76 -1.01
C ALA A 64 -10.01 -4.89 -1.37
N ILE A 65 -8.92 -5.52 -1.81
CA ILE A 65 -7.69 -4.82 -2.25
C ILE A 65 -7.95 -3.97 -3.48
N ARG A 66 -8.57 -4.57 -4.51
CA ARG A 66 -8.89 -3.87 -5.76
C ARG A 66 -9.85 -2.71 -5.52
N GLU A 67 -10.87 -2.94 -4.70
CA GLU A 67 -11.84 -1.90 -4.36
C GLU A 67 -11.16 -0.72 -3.66
N HIS A 68 -10.32 -0.99 -2.65
CA HIS A 68 -9.57 0.04 -1.95
C HIS A 68 -8.68 0.82 -2.93
N GLY A 69 -7.88 0.12 -3.77
CA GLY A 69 -7.02 0.74 -4.78
C GLY A 69 -7.78 1.67 -5.73
N ARG A 70 -8.94 1.23 -6.23
CA ARG A 70 -9.80 2.06 -7.09
C ARG A 70 -10.32 3.30 -6.36
N ARG A 71 -10.74 3.18 -5.09
CA ARG A 71 -11.31 4.28 -4.30
C ARG A 71 -10.30 5.38 -3.96
N ILE A 72 -9.01 5.04 -3.89
CA ILE A 72 -7.93 6.00 -3.57
C ILE A 72 -7.23 6.55 -4.83
N GLY A 73 -7.67 6.15 -6.02
CA GLY A 73 -7.03 6.54 -7.28
C GLY A 73 -5.66 5.88 -7.51
N ALA A 74 -5.40 4.74 -6.86
CA ALA A 74 -4.16 3.97 -7.02
C ALA A 74 -4.48 2.47 -7.20
N PRO A 75 -4.90 2.08 -8.42
CA PRO A 75 -5.28 0.70 -8.74
C PRO A 75 -4.24 -0.31 -8.28
N SER A 76 -4.71 -1.48 -7.83
CA SER A 76 -3.93 -2.44 -7.06
C SER A 76 -4.17 -3.84 -7.60
N ASP A 77 -3.65 -4.10 -8.81
CA ASP A 77 -3.83 -5.37 -9.52
C ASP A 77 -2.60 -6.31 -9.40
N ASP A 78 -1.44 -5.76 -9.06
CA ASP A 78 -0.22 -6.51 -8.77
C ASP A 78 -0.11 -6.75 -7.26
N PHE A 79 -0.51 -7.95 -6.81
CA PHE A 79 -0.37 -8.34 -5.42
C PHE A 79 -0.23 -9.85 -5.25
N GLN A 80 0.39 -10.26 -4.14
CA GLN A 80 0.58 -11.66 -3.77
C GLN A 80 0.15 -11.90 -2.32
N VAL A 81 -0.42 -13.07 -2.07
CA VAL A 81 -0.70 -13.55 -0.70
C VAL A 81 0.61 -13.92 -0.02
N VAL A 82 0.85 -13.40 1.17
CA VAL A 82 2.03 -13.73 1.98
C VAL A 82 1.83 -15.11 2.62
N ARG A 83 2.83 -15.99 2.46
CA ARG A 83 2.83 -17.33 3.07
C ARG A 83 3.68 -17.44 4.33
N GLY A 84 4.53 -16.46 4.60
CA GLY A 84 5.36 -16.39 5.80
C GLY A 84 6.22 -15.14 5.80
N THR A 85 6.72 -14.78 6.98
CA THR A 85 7.57 -13.61 7.19
C THR A 85 8.82 -14.04 7.97
N ALA A 86 10.00 -13.72 7.44
CA ALA A 86 11.26 -13.91 8.13
C ALA A 86 11.79 -12.56 8.61
N LEU A 87 11.89 -12.37 9.93
CA LEU A 87 12.43 -11.16 10.54
C LEU A 87 13.80 -11.47 11.13
N LYS A 88 14.86 -10.88 10.56
CA LYS A 88 16.24 -11.06 11.04
C LYS A 88 16.68 -9.93 11.99
N ARG A 89 16.14 -8.74 11.79
CA ARG A 89 16.39 -7.51 12.54
C ARG A 89 15.13 -6.65 12.50
N ASP A 90 14.98 -5.78 13.49
CA ASP A 90 13.89 -4.80 13.51
C ASP A 90 13.97 -3.85 12.32
N ASP A 91 12.82 -3.29 11.96
CA ASP A 91 12.76 -2.25 10.94
C ASP A 91 13.56 -1.02 11.39
N PRO A 92 14.25 -0.34 10.47
CA PRO A 92 14.86 0.95 10.76
C PRO A 92 13.77 1.98 11.11
N GLN A 93 14.16 3.05 11.80
CA GLN A 93 13.26 4.20 11.94
C GLN A 93 12.90 4.74 10.56
N PRO A 94 11.61 5.03 10.29
CA PRO A 94 11.19 5.57 9.00
C PRO A 94 11.98 6.84 8.65
N VAL A 95 12.52 6.88 7.43
CA VAL A 95 13.22 8.07 6.90
C VAL A 95 12.25 9.26 6.81
N THR A 96 11.00 8.96 6.45
CA THR A 96 9.89 9.91 6.40
C THR A 96 8.61 9.18 6.78
N ARG A 97 7.75 9.84 7.55
CA ARG A 97 6.38 9.38 7.77
C ARG A 97 5.50 10.07 6.74
N VAL A 98 4.94 9.25 5.85
CA VAL A 98 3.86 9.62 4.94
C VAL A 98 2.55 9.16 5.55
#